data_AF-A0A6A3G568-F1
#
_entry.id   AF-A0A6A3G568-F1
#
_cell.length_a   1.000
_cell.length_b   1.000
_cell.length_c   1.000
_cell.angle_alpha   90.00
_cell.angle_beta   90.00
_cell.angle_gamma   90.00
#
_symmetry.space_group_name_H-M   'P 1'
#
loop_
_entity.id
_entity.type
_entity.pdbx_description
1 polymer ?
#
loop_
_entity_poly.entity_id
_entity_poly.type
_entity_poly.pdbx_seq_one_letter_code
_entity_poly.pdbx_strand_id
1 'polypeptide(L)' 'MAHVWEVPARHGDVPSAYVKADKEEGLEIYLYIPDGMETSDELLALLGVKHKGQLALRLI' A
#
# COMPACT_ATOMS: atom_id res chain seq x y z
N MET A 1 -3.71 -16.56 -14.51
CA MET A 1 -4.89 -17.18 -13.86
C MET A 1 -4.50 -17.42 -12.41
N ALA A 2 -5.23 -16.86 -11.44
CA ALA A 2 -4.97 -17.12 -10.02
C ALA A 2 -5.61 -18.47 -9.65
N HIS A 3 -4.80 -19.53 -9.63
CA HIS A 3 -5.28 -20.90 -9.51
C HIS A 3 -5.88 -21.28 -8.15
N VAL A 4 -5.75 -20.43 -7.14
CA VAL A 4 -6.24 -20.73 -5.77
C VAL A 4 -7.74 -20.43 -5.61
N TRP A 5 -8.30 -19.53 -6.41
CA TRP A 5 -9.66 -19.00 -6.13
C TRP A 5 -10.66 -19.17 -7.27
N GLU A 6 -10.28 -19.80 -8.38
CA GLU A 6 -11.12 -20.08 -9.57
C GLU A 6 -11.91 -18.89 -10.16
N VAL A 7 -11.75 -17.67 -9.64
CA VAL A 7 -12.39 -16.46 -10.17
C VAL A 7 -11.44 -15.77 -11.15
N PRO A 8 -11.88 -15.46 -12.39
CA PRO A 8 -11.08 -14.68 -13.31
C PRO A 8 -10.88 -13.26 -12.75
N ALA A 9 -9.64 -12.88 -12.48
CA ALA A 9 -9.31 -11.50 -12.15
C ALA A 9 -9.59 -10.62 -13.38
N ARG A 10 -10.72 -9.91 -13.38
CA ARG A 10 -11.08 -8.96 -14.43
C ARG A 10 -11.58 -7.65 -13.83
N HIS A 11 -10.64 -6.74 -13.62
CA HIS A 11 -10.79 -5.33 -13.92
C HIS A 11 -9.40 -4.77 -14.24
N GLY A 12 -9.11 -4.57 -15.53
CA GLY A 12 -7.86 -3.98 -16.06
C GLY A 12 -6.58 -4.25 -15.26
N ASP A 13 -5.89 -5.35 -15.55
CA ASP A 13 -4.55 -5.72 -15.04
C ASP A 13 -4.26 -5.60 -13.53
N VAL A 14 -5.24 -5.30 -12.68
CA VAL A 14 -5.07 -5.21 -11.22
C VAL A 14 -5.88 -6.33 -10.54
N PRO A 15 -5.26 -7.19 -9.71
CA PRO A 15 -5.98 -8.17 -8.90
C PRO A 15 -6.88 -7.48 -7.86
N SER A 16 -8.12 -7.15 -8.24
CA SER A 16 -9.14 -6.61 -7.34
C SER A 16 -9.74 -7.75 -6.48
N ALA A 17 -9.02 -8.18 -5.45
CA ALA A 17 -9.62 -8.92 -4.34
C ALA A 17 -9.75 -8.06 -3.07
N TYR A 18 -9.06 -6.91 -2.98
CA TYR A 18 -8.93 -6.14 -1.73
C TYR A 18 -9.40 -4.68 -1.81
N VAL A 19 -9.96 -4.22 -2.94
CA VAL A 19 -10.36 -2.80 -3.09
C VAL A 19 -11.53 -2.40 -2.18
N LYS A 20 -12.32 -3.38 -1.69
CA LYS A 20 -13.50 -3.14 -0.85
C LYS A 20 -13.52 -3.96 0.44
N ALA A 21 -12.42 -4.63 0.78
CA ALA A 21 -12.35 -5.37 2.03
C ALA A 21 -11.98 -4.37 3.13
N ASP A 22 -12.92 -4.12 4.06
CA ASP A 22 -12.63 -3.31 5.23
C ASP A 22 -11.55 -3.98 6.09
N LYS A 23 -10.71 -3.16 6.72
CA LYS A 23 -9.78 -3.64 7.75
C LYS A 23 -10.55 -4.06 8.99
N GLU A 24 -10.07 -5.09 9.69
CA GLU A 24 -10.64 -5.46 10.99
C GLU A 24 -10.56 -4.28 11.97
N GLU A 25 -11.57 -4.15 12.83
CA GLU A 25 -11.62 -3.08 13.83
C GLU A 25 -10.40 -3.17 14.76
N GLY A 26 -9.66 -2.07 14.89
CA GLY A 26 -8.42 -2.01 15.68
C GLY A 26 -7.16 -2.52 14.98
N LEU A 27 -7.24 -3.04 13.75
CA LEU A 27 -6.06 -3.35 12.94
C LEU A 27 -5.66 -2.18 12.05
N GLU A 28 -4.39 -1.77 12.13
CA GLU A 28 -3.77 -0.78 11.25
C GLU A 28 -2.81 -1.50 10.29
N ILE A 29 -2.98 -1.26 8.99
CA ILE A 29 -2.14 -1.85 7.95
C ILE A 29 -1.16 -0.79 7.46
N TYR A 30 0.13 -1.14 7.50
CA TYR A 30 1.22 -0.30 7.03
C TYR A 30 2.01 -1.02 5.92
N LEU A 31 2.27 -0.32 4.84
CA LEU A 31 3.09 -0.77 3.72
C LEU A 31 4.41 -0.02 3.72
N TYR A 32 5.52 -0.72 3.50
CA TYR A 32 6.79 -0.05 3.22
C TYR A 32 6.67 0.81 1.96
N ILE A 33 7.41 1.91 1.93
CA ILE A 33 7.50 2.75 0.73
C ILE A 33 8.06 1.90 -0.42
N PRO A 34 7.31 1.71 -1.53
CA PRO A 34 7.77 0.91 -2.64
C PRO A 34 9.04 1.48 -3.26
N ASP A 35 9.88 0.60 -3.81
CA ASP A 35 10.99 1.01 -4.64
C ASP A 35 10.48 1.75 -5.88
N GLY A 36 11.12 2.88 -6.21
CA GLY A 36 10.70 3.76 -7.30
C GLY A 36 9.65 4.82 -6.93
N MET A 37 9.06 4.77 -5.72
CA MET A 37 8.26 5.89 -5.22
C MET A 37 9.19 7.04 -4.80
N GLU A 38 9.05 8.19 -5.46
CA GLU A 38 9.80 9.39 -5.11
C GLU A 38 9.19 10.07 -3.88
N THR A 39 10.05 10.58 -3.01
CA THR A 39 9.67 11.36 -1.82
C THR A 39 10.58 12.57 -1.79
N SER A 40 10.02 13.78 -1.74
CA SER A 40 10.83 15.00 -1.70
C SER A 40 11.48 15.19 -0.32
N ASP A 41 12.65 15.82 -0.30
CA ASP A 41 13.34 16.17 0.95
C ASP A 41 12.50 17.11 1.81
N GLU A 42 11.70 17.99 1.19
CA GLU A 42 10.75 18.87 1.85
C GLU A 42 9.68 18.08 2.62
N LEU A 43 9.16 17.00 2.01
CA LEU A 43 8.19 16.13 2.67
C LEU A 43 8.83 15.33 3.81
N LEU A 44 10.06 14.84 3.63
CA LEU A 44 10.80 14.17 4.70
C LEU A 44 11.06 15.12 5.89
N ALA A 45 11.43 16.37 5.61
CA ALA A 45 11.63 17.40 6.62
C ALA A 45 10.33 17.76 7.35
N LEU A 46 9.22 17.92 6.61
CA LEU A 46 7.90 18.16 7.20
C LEU A 46 7.47 17.02 8.14
N LEU A 47 7.78 15.78 7.77
CA LEU A 47 7.49 14.59 8.56
C LEU A 47 8.54 14.31 9.65
N GLY A 48 9.61 15.11 9.73
CA GLY A 48 10.67 14.97 10.73
C GLY A 48 11.52 13.70 10.60
N VAL A 49 11.54 13.07 9.41
CA VAL A 49 12.28 11.83 9.16
C VAL A 49 13.53 12.08 8.31
N LYS A 50 14.55 11.25 8.49
CA LYS A 50 15.84 11.41 7.77
C LYS A 50 15.91 10.68 6.44
N HIS A 51 15.12 9.63 6.27
CA HIS A 51 15.17 8.76 5.09
C HIS A 51 13.81 8.10 4.87
N LYS A 52 13.43 7.88 3.60
CA LYS A 52 12.15 7.28 3.21
C LYS A 52 11.85 5.92 3.84
N GLY A 53 12.88 5.16 4.22
CA GLY A 53 12.73 3.87 4.92
C GLY A 53 12.18 3.99 6.35
N GLN A 54 12.06 5.21 6.88
CA GLN A 54 11.38 5.50 8.14
C GLN A 54 9.88 5.81 7.94
N LEU A 55 9.41 5.82 6.69
CA LEU A 55 8.02 6.03 6.34
C LEU A 55 7.33 4.71 6.01
N ALA A 56 6.01 4.70 6.21
CA ALA A 56 5.13 3.67 5.72
C ALA A 56 3.82 4.30 5.23
N LEU A 57 3.20 3.70 4.22
CA LEU A 57 1.86 4.07 3.78
C LEU A 57 0.85 3.37 4.67
N ARG A 58 -0.04 4.15 5.30
CA ARG A 58 -1.15 3.61 6.09
C ARG A 58 -2.37 3.42 5.20
N LEU A 59 -2.95 2.23 5.21
CA LEU A 59 -4.21 1.97 4.53
C LEU A 59 -5.36 2.51 5.40
N ILE A 60 -6.17 3.42 4.83
CA ILE A 60 -7.33 4.05 5.48
C ILE A 60 -8.61 3.27 5.22
#